data_AF-A0A8B9LFB9-F1
#
_entry.id   AF-A0A8B9LFB9-F1
#
_cell.length_a   1.000
_cell.length_b   1.000
_cell.length_c   1.000
_cell.angle_alpha   90.00
_cell.angle_beta   90.00
_cell.angle_gamma   90.00
#
_symmetry.space_group_name_H-M   'P 1'
#
loop_
_entity.id
_entity.type
_entity.pdbx_description
1 polymer ?
#
loop_
_entity_poly.entity_id
_entity_poly.type
_entity_poly.pdbx_seq_one_letter_code
_entity_poly.pdbx_strand_id
1 'polypeptide(L)' 'MSRNLRITLIFGGFVTAVTAAFYPIFFHPLSHKEEYREIQKINRAGINQADIQPAGVKVWSDPFKPKS' A
#
# COMPACT_ATOMS: atom_id res chain seq x y z
N MET A 1 -17.61 -17.14 32.25
CA MET A 1 -17.80 -16.94 30.80
C MET A 1 -17.79 -18.30 30.12
N SER A 2 -18.69 -18.60 29.17
CA SER A 2 -18.67 -19.90 28.49
C SER A 2 -17.39 -20.04 27.64
N ARG A 3 -16.87 -21.27 27.50
CA ARG A 3 -15.66 -21.55 26.71
C ARG A 3 -15.78 -21.03 25.28
N ASN A 4 -16.97 -21.18 24.69
CA ASN A 4 -17.25 -20.73 23.34
C ASN A 4 -17.21 -19.21 23.23
N LEU A 5 -17.77 -18.47 24.21
CA LEU A 5 -17.72 -17.01 24.22
C LEU A 5 -16.29 -16.48 24.32
N ARG A 6 -15.43 -17.11 25.14
CA ARG A 6 -14.01 -16.74 25.22
C ARG A 6 -13.29 -16.94 23.88
N ILE A 7 -13.53 -18.05 23.19
CA ILE A 7 -12.92 -18.33 21.89
C ILE A 7 -13.38 -17.31 20.84
N THR A 8 -14.69 -17.03 20.78
CA THR A 8 -15.25 -16.03 19.86
C THR A 8 -14.62 -14.65 20.07
N LEU A 9 -14.43 -14.22 21.32
CA LEU A 9 -13.84 -12.91 21.61
C LEU A 9 -12.36 -12.84 21.23
N ILE A 10 -11.58 -13.90 21.52
CA ILE A 10 -10.16 -13.93 21.16
C ILE A 10 -10.00 -13.91 19.64
N PHE A 11 -10.72 -14.78 18.93
CA PHE A 11 -10.60 -14.88 17.49
C PHE A 11 -11.17 -13.64 16.78
N GLY A 12 -12.34 -13.16 17.20
CA GLY A 12 -12.94 -11.94 16.67
C GLY A 12 -12.07 -10.70 16.92
N GLY A 13 -11.48 -10.59 18.11
CA GLY A 13 -10.53 -9.53 18.43
C GLY A 13 -9.28 -9.59 17.56
N PHE A 14 -8.74 -10.79 17.34
CA PHE A 14 -7.59 -10.99 16.46
C PHE A 14 -7.88 -10.58 15.01
N VAL A 15 -8.99 -11.05 14.42
CA VAL A 15 -9.37 -10.68 13.04
C VAL A 15 -9.62 -9.18 12.92
N THR A 16 -10.24 -8.57 13.91
CA THR A 16 -10.43 -7.11 13.98
C THR A 16 -9.09 -6.38 13.99
N ALA A 17 -8.15 -6.79 14.83
CA ALA A 17 -6.83 -6.18 14.93
C ALA A 17 -6.05 -6.30 13.61
N VAL A 18 -6.07 -7.48 12.98
CA VAL A 18 -5.43 -7.74 11.68
C VAL A 18 -6.02 -6.82 10.61
N THR A 19 -7.35 -6.73 10.53
CA THR A 19 -8.03 -5.89 9.54
C THR A 19 -7.72 -4.41 9.75
N ALA A 20 -7.75 -3.95 11.00
CA ALA A 20 -7.41 -2.57 11.36
C ALA A 20 -5.96 -2.23 10.98
N ALA A 21 -5.01 -3.13 11.23
CA ALA A 21 -3.60 -2.96 10.86
C ALA A 21 -3.41 -2.90 9.33
N PHE A 22 -4.21 -3.65 8.57
CA PHE A 22 -4.14 -3.66 7.11
C PHE A 22 -4.85 -2.48 6.43
N TYR A 23 -5.75 -1.78 7.12
CA TYR A 23 -6.45 -0.62 6.55
C TYR A 23 -5.49 0.44 5.93
N PRO A 24 -4.47 0.96 6.65
CA PRO A 24 -3.56 1.95 6.07
C PRO A 24 -2.63 1.39 4.98
N ILE A 25 -2.44 0.06 4.91
CA ILE A 25 -1.50 -0.58 3.98
C ILE A 25 -2.15 -0.85 2.62
N PHE A 26 -3.38 -1.37 2.63
CA PHE A 26 -4.08 -1.77 1.41
C PHE A 26 -5.21 -0.81 1.04
N PHE A 27 -6.10 -0.53 1.99
CA PHE A 27 -7.36 0.16 1.66
C PHE A 27 -7.14 1.65 1.45
N HIS A 28 -6.44 2.32 2.37
CA HIS A 28 -6.20 3.76 2.28
C HIS A 28 -5.47 4.17 0.99
N PRO A 29 -4.35 3.55 0.59
CA PRO A 29 -3.64 3.96 -0.63
C PRO A 29 -4.43 3.69 -1.90
N LEU A 30 -5.26 2.64 -1.90
CA LEU A 30 -6.11 2.30 -3.04
C LEU A 30 -7.36 3.19 -3.16
N SER A 31 -7.84 3.78 -2.06
CA SER A 31 -8.95 4.74 -2.09
C SER A 31 -8.50 6.19 -2.28
N HIS A 32 -7.24 6.53 -1.99
CA HIS A 32 -6.70 7.89 -2.09
C HIS A 32 -5.66 8.04 -3.21
N LYS A 33 -5.85 7.35 -4.35
CA LYS A 33 -4.86 7.26 -5.42
C LYS A 33 -4.34 8.62 -5.93
N GLU A 34 -5.19 9.63 -5.99
CA GLU A 34 -4.81 10.95 -6.50
C GLU A 34 -3.79 11.65 -5.60
N GLU A 35 -3.93 11.57 -4.27
CA GLU A 35 -2.94 12.10 -3.32
C GLU A 35 -1.56 11.46 -3.54
N TYR A 36 -1.52 10.12 -3.65
CA TYR A 36 -0.27 9.41 -3.91
C TYR A 36 0.30 9.71 -5.29
N ARG A 37 -0.55 9.96 -6.30
CA ARG A 37 -0.12 10.38 -7.64
C ARG A 37 0.51 11.77 -7.61
N GLU A 38 -0.09 12.71 -6.89
CA GLU A 38 0.45 14.06 -6.72
C GLU A 38 1.79 14.06 -6.00
N ILE A 39 1.88 13.36 -4.87
CA ILE A 39 3.13 13.18 -4.12
C ILE A 39 4.21 12.56 -5.02
N GLN A 40 3.85 11.53 -5.81
CA GLN A 40 4.79 10.91 -6.73
C GLN A 40 5.25 11.87 -7.84
N LYS A 41 4.36 12.68 -8.40
CA LYS A 41 4.69 13.69 -9.42
C LYS A 41 5.71 14.70 -8.88
N ILE A 42 5.51 15.16 -7.65
CA ILE A 42 6.44 16.10 -6.98
C ILE A 42 7.79 15.42 -6.74
N ASN A 43 7.80 14.23 -6.14
CA ASN A 43 9.03 13.53 -5.77
C ASN A 43 9.85 13.04 -6.98
N ARG A 44 9.22 12.89 -8.15
CA ARG A 44 9.88 12.48 -9.42
C ARG A 44 10.15 13.65 -10.37
N ALA A 45 9.86 14.89 -9.98
CA ALA A 45 10.13 16.04 -10.80
C ALA A 45 11.63 16.15 -11.11
N GLY A 46 12.00 16.22 -12.40
CA GLY A 46 13.39 16.36 -12.84
C GLY A 46 14.24 15.08 -12.71
N ILE A 47 13.66 13.95 -12.31
CA ILE A 47 14.37 12.67 -12.18
C ILE A 47 14.23 11.83 -13.45
N ASN A 48 15.35 11.53 -14.11
CA ASN A 48 15.41 10.44 -15.07
C ASN A 48 15.70 9.12 -14.35
N GLN A 49 14.69 8.26 -14.22
CA GLN A 49 14.79 7.02 -13.44
C GLN A 49 15.83 6.04 -13.96
N ALA A 50 16.16 6.10 -15.25
CA ALA A 50 17.18 5.27 -15.85
C ALA A 50 18.59 5.62 -15.35
N ASP A 51 18.80 6.88 -14.93
CA ASP A 51 20.11 7.36 -14.48
C ASP A 51 20.38 7.07 -13.00
N ILE A 52 19.31 6.84 -12.21
CA ILE A 52 19.40 6.51 -10.78
C ILE A 52 19.52 5.00 -10.56
N GLN A 53 18.92 4.20 -11.44
CA GLN A 53 18.86 2.76 -11.22
C GLN A 53 20.20 2.08 -11.51
N PRO A 54 20.56 1.02 -10.75
CA PRO A 54 21.77 0.27 -11.01
C PRO A 54 21.83 -0.26 -12.45
N ALA A 55 23.03 -0.29 -13.04
CA ALA A 55 23.21 -0.83 -14.38
C ALA A 55 22.78 -2.31 -14.44
N GLY A 56 22.10 -2.70 -15.51
CA GLY A 56 21.68 -4.07 -15.76
C GLY A 56 20.35 -4.50 -15.11
N VAL A 57 19.65 -3.60 -14.41
CA VAL A 57 18.28 -3.86 -13.92
C VAL A 57 17.21 -3.17 -14.77
N LYS A 58 16.01 -3.74 -14.78
CA LYS A 58 14.86 -3.14 -15.45
C LYS A 58 14.43 -1.86 -14.73
N VAL A 59 14.26 -0.78 -15.49
CA VAL A 59 13.71 0.49 -14.99
C VAL A 59 12.37 0.26 -14.28
N TRP A 60 12.26 0.71 -13.04
CA TRP A 60 11.04 0.65 -12.23
C TRP A 60 9.80 1.16 -12.98
N SER A 61 8.72 0.40 -12.90
CA SER A 61 7.43 0.78 -13.49
C SER A 61 6.81 1.93 -12.70
N ASP A 62 6.22 2.88 -13.43
CA ASP A 62 5.34 3.89 -12.85
C ASP A 62 3.92 3.30 -12.66
N PRO A 63 3.44 3.16 -11.40
CA PRO A 63 2.12 2.60 -11.11
C PRO A 63 0.95 3.47 -11.60
N PHE A 64 1.19 4.74 -11.91
CA PHE A 64 0.17 5.66 -12.43
C PHE A 64 0.28 5.91 -13.94
N LYS A 65 1.24 5.29 -14.63
CA LYS A 65 1.39 5.40 -16.08
C LYS A 65 0.10 4.95 -16.78
N PRO A 66 -0.48 5.75 -17.69
CA PRO A 66 -1.63 5.33 -18.49
C PRO A 66 -1.33 4.04 -19.25
N LYS A 67 -2.29 3.12 -19.30
CA LYS A 67 -2.23 1.98 -20.23
C LYS A 67 -2.47 2.54 -21.63
N SER A 68 -1.42 2.52 -22.45
CA SER A 68 -1.48 2.80 -23.89
C SER A 68 -2.28 1.74 -24.64
#